data_AF-A0A9N7NYH7-F1
#
_entry.id   AF-A0A9N7NYH7-F1
#
_cell.length_a   1.000
_cell.length_b   1.000
_cell.length_c   1.000
_cell.angle_alpha   90.00
_cell.angle_beta   90.00
_cell.angle_gamma   90.00
#
_symmetry.space_group_name_H-M   'P 1'
#
loop_
_entity.id
_entity.type
_entity.pdbx_description
1 polymer ?
#
loop_
_entity_poly.entity_id
_entity_poly.type
_entity_poly.pdbx_seq_one_letter_code
_entity_poly.pdbx_strand_id
1 'polypeptide(L)'
;VNMAKSTAFFSKNTPDQLINTLCHSLGGIQVHHSTKYLGLPLGLSRSKKEAFSFVVEAVRNRLNSWKNKCLAAAGKETLIKAV
;
A
#
# COMPACT_ATOMS: atom_id res chain seq x y z
N VAL A 1 -17.24 12.63 13.50
CA VAL A 1 -15.97 12.39 12.74
C VAL A 1 -14.86 12.12 13.74
N ASN A 2 -14.05 11.07 13.53
CA ASN A 2 -12.94 10.71 14.43
C ASN A 2 -11.61 11.21 13.84
N MET A 3 -11.07 12.29 14.40
CA MET A 3 -9.83 12.91 13.88
C MET A 3 -8.59 12.02 14.03
N ALA A 4 -8.57 11.10 14.99
CA ALA A 4 -7.46 10.15 15.15
C ALA A 4 -7.45 9.07 14.04
N LYS A 5 -8.59 8.84 13.38
CA LYS A 5 -8.72 7.91 12.24
C LYS A 5 -8.78 8.63 10.89
N SER A 6 -8.94 9.94 10.89
CA SER A 6 -9.01 10.76 9.69
C SER A 6 -7.62 11.27 9.33
N THR A 7 -7.24 11.09 8.07
CA THR A 7 -5.94 11.52 7.56
C THR A 7 -6.08 12.18 6.21
N ALA A 8 -5.24 13.18 5.93
CA ALA A 8 -5.23 13.88 4.66
C ALA A 8 -4.00 13.50 3.82
N PHE A 9 -4.20 13.48 2.50
CA PHE A 9 -3.15 13.26 1.50
C PHE A 9 -3.05 14.47 0.59
N PHE A 10 -1.81 14.89 0.33
CA PHE A 10 -1.51 16.05 -0.50
C PHE A 10 -0.62 15.64 -1.68
N SER A 11 -0.68 16.41 -2.76
CA SER A 11 0.20 16.23 -3.90
C SER A 11 1.63 16.65 -3.52
N LYS A 12 2.63 16.11 -4.21
CA LYS A 12 4.04 16.51 -4.04
C LYS A 12 4.29 18.01 -4.34
N ASN A 13 3.40 18.65 -5.09
CA ASN A 13 3.53 20.05 -5.48
C ASN A 13 2.76 21.01 -4.55
N THR A 14 2.34 20.55 -3.37
CA THR A 14 1.62 21.37 -2.40
C THR A 14 2.62 21.97 -1.40
N PRO A 15 2.70 23.30 -1.25
CA PRO A 15 3.60 23.94 -0.28
C PRO A 15 3.25 23.56 1.17
N ASP A 16 4.27 23.34 2.01
CA ASP A 16 4.08 22.93 3.41
C ASP A 16 3.24 23.93 4.22
N GLN A 17 3.38 25.23 3.94
CA GLN A 17 2.56 26.26 4.59
C GLN A 17 1.07 26.06 4.30
N LEU A 18 0.72 25.70 3.07
CA LEU A 18 -0.66 25.44 2.67
C LEU A 18 -1.18 24.16 3.32
N ILE A 19 -0.35 23.11 3.36
CA ILE A 19 -0.68 21.84 4.03
C ILE A 19 -1.00 22.08 5.51
N ASN A 20 -0.13 22.81 6.22
CA ASN A 20 -0.33 23.11 7.64
C ASN A 20 -1.59 23.94 7.88
N THR A 21 -1.87 24.91 7.01
CA THR A 21 -3.08 25.75 7.11
C THR A 21 -4.34 24.91 6.92
N LEU A 22 -4.34 23.99 5.95
CA LEU A 22 -5.46 23.09 5.68
C LEU A 22 -5.64 22.04 6.78
N CYS A 23 -4.57 21.44 7.28
CA CYS A 23 -4.65 20.51 8.40
C CYS A 23 -5.16 21.18 9.68
N HIS A 24 -4.76 22.43 9.93
CA HIS A 24 -5.26 23.21 11.05
C HIS A 24 -6.75 23.55 10.88
N SER A 25 -7.16 24.03 9.70
CA SER A 25 -8.57 24.36 9.43
C SER A 25 -9.49 23.13 9.44
N LEU A 26 -8.97 21.96 9.11
CA LEU A 26 -9.67 20.67 9.19
C LEU A 26 -9.69 20.04 10.60
N GLY A 27 -9.35 20.82 11.64
CA GLY A 27 -9.45 20.38 13.03
C GLY A 27 -8.27 19.53 13.51
N GLY A 28 -7.08 19.76 12.96
CA GLY A 28 -5.84 19.12 13.40
C GLY A 28 -5.60 17.73 12.81
N ILE A 29 -6.20 17.44 11.65
CA ILE A 29 -5.97 16.18 10.93
C ILE A 29 -4.49 16.02 10.59
N GLN A 30 -3.98 14.81 10.83
CA GLN A 30 -2.60 14.47 10.54
C GLN A 30 -2.42 14.19 9.04
N VAL A 31 -1.28 14.63 8.51
CA VAL A 31 -0.84 14.28 7.16
C VAL A 31 -0.41 12.82 7.16
N HIS A 32 -0.95 12.02 6.24
CA HIS A 32 -0.52 10.64 6.10
C HIS A 32 0.46 10.51 4.94
N HIS A 33 1.68 10.09 5.27
CA HIS A 33 2.77 9.94 4.30
C HIS A 33 2.77 8.58 3.60
N SER A 34 2.01 7.60 4.11
CA SER A 34 1.97 6.25 3.53
C SER A 34 0.92 6.16 2.43
N THR A 35 1.30 5.68 1.26
CA THR A 35 0.46 5.62 0.06
C THR A 35 -0.68 4.60 0.13
N LYS A 36 -0.94 3.94 1.27
CA LYS A 36 -1.91 2.84 1.40
C LYS A 36 -2.97 3.08 2.46
N TYR A 37 -4.22 2.71 2.15
CA TYR A 37 -5.35 2.64 3.08
C TYR A 37 -6.03 1.29 2.96
N LEU A 38 -6.24 0.62 4.09
CA LEU A 38 -6.78 -0.74 4.16
C LEU A 38 -6.06 -1.73 3.21
N GLY A 39 -4.77 -1.53 2.98
CA GLY A 39 -3.95 -2.35 2.08
C GLY A 39 -4.01 -1.97 0.60
N LEU A 40 -4.85 -1.01 0.21
CA LEU A 40 -4.97 -0.51 -1.17
C LEU A 40 -4.21 0.81 -1.33
N PRO A 41 -3.48 1.01 -2.43
CA PRO A 41 -2.82 2.29 -2.68
C PRO A 41 -3.87 3.39 -2.90
N LEU A 42 -3.86 4.43 -2.07
CA LEU A 42 -4.74 5.60 -2.17
C LEU A 42 -4.36 6.57 -3.29
N GLY A 43 -3.15 6.42 -3.83
CA GLY A 43 -2.68 7.18 -4.98
C GLY A 43 -1.93 6.26 -5.93
N LEU A 44 -2.31 6.30 -7.20
CA LEU A 44 -1.50 5.72 -8.26
C LEU A 44 -0.23 6.57 -8.36
N SER A 45 0.92 6.00 -7.99
CA SER A 45 2.22 6.56 -8.38
C SER A 45 2.22 6.83 -9.89
N ARG A 46 3.06 7.77 -10.35
CA ARG A 46 3.33 7.96 -11.79
C ARG A 46 3.62 6.63 -12.50
N SER A 47 4.18 5.66 -11.78
CA SER A 47 4.39 4.30 -12.25
C SER A 47 3.38 3.31 -11.64
N LYS A 48 2.56 2.69 -12.49
CA LYS A 48 1.71 1.54 -12.12
C LYS A 48 2.54 0.40 -11.52
N LYS A 49 3.77 0.18 -12.00
CA LYS A 49 4.65 -0.89 -11.52
C LYS A 49 5.04 -0.68 -10.06
N GLU A 50 5.32 0.56 -9.66
CA GLU A 50 5.64 0.88 -8.26
C GLU A 50 4.41 0.82 -7.36
N ALA A 51 3.24 1.24 -7.85
CA ALA A 51 2.00 1.18 -7.08
C ALA A 51 1.61 -0.26 -6.68
N PHE A 52 1.91 -1.24 -7.54
CA PHE A 52 1.58 -2.66 -7.34
C PHE A 52 2.78 -3.54 -6.94
N SER A 53 3.95 -2.95 -6.71
CA SER A 53 5.16 -3.70 -6.32
C SER A 53 4.95 -4.57 -5.08
N PHE A 54 4.14 -4.07 -4.13
CA PHE A 54 3.81 -4.78 -2.90
C PHE A 54 3.05 -6.09 -3.14
N VAL A 55 2.23 -6.18 -4.20
CA VAL A 55 1.51 -7.40 -4.56
C VAL A 55 2.50 -8.45 -5.04
N VAL A 56 3.40 -8.04 -5.94
CA VAL A 56 4.46 -8.91 -6.48
C VAL A 56 5.36 -9.41 -5.36
N GLU A 57 5.74 -8.54 -4.43
CA GLU A 57 6.57 -8.88 -3.28
C GLU A 57 5.86 -9.83 -2.31
N ALA A 58 4.56 -9.62 -2.05
CA ALA A 58 3.76 -10.53 -1.23
C ALA A 58 3.66 -11.94 -1.86
N VAL A 59 3.45 -12.04 -3.17
CA VAL A 59 3.44 -13.32 -3.90
C VAL A 59 4.81 -13.97 -3.84
N ARG A 60 5.90 -13.22 -4.09
CA ARG A 60 7.27 -13.73 -4.00
C ARG A 60 7.59 -14.25 -2.60
N ASN A 61 7.18 -13.56 -1.55
CA ASN A 61 7.39 -14.00 -0.17
C ASN A 61 6.63 -15.30 0.16
N ARG A 62 5.41 -15.48 -0.38
CA ARG A 62 4.68 -16.75 -0.28
C ARG A 62 5.41 -17.88 -1.00
N LEU A 63 5.84 -17.65 -2.24
CA LEU A 63 6.62 -18.62 -3.02
C LEU A 63 7.93 -19.01 -2.33
N ASN A 64 8.67 -18.04 -1.78
CA ASN A 64 9.90 -18.29 -1.02
C ASN A 64 9.63 -19.09 0.27
N SER A 65 8.56 -18.74 1.00
CA SER A 65 8.14 -19.48 2.20
C SER A 65 7.78 -20.93 1.87
N TRP A 66 7.19 -21.18 0.70
CA TRP A 66 6.88 -22.52 0.21
C TRP A 66 8.09 -23.28 -0.30
N LYS A 67 9.07 -22.60 -0.90
CA LYS A 67 10.36 -23.20 -1.25
C LYS A 67 11.10 -23.69 0.00
N ASN A 68 11.05 -22.92 1.09
CA ASN A 68 11.65 -23.28 2.38
C ASN A 68 10.89 -24.41 3.10
N LYS A 69 9.60 -24.59 2.80
CA LYS A 69 8.75 -25.69 3.29
C LYS A 69 8.49 -26.65 2.14
N CYS A 70 9.49 -27.39 1.68
CA CYS A 70 9.44 -28.35 0.56
C CYS A 70 8.01 -28.73 0.15
N LEU A 71 7.46 -28.02 -0.84
CA LEU A 71 6.09 -28.24 -1.30
C LEU A 71 5.92 -29.72 -1.68
N ALA A 72 4.96 -30.40 -1.07
CA ALA A 72 4.50 -31.70 -1.56
C ALA A 72 4.15 -31.58 -3.06
N ALA A 73 4.40 -32.64 -3.84
CA ALA A 73 4.21 -32.61 -5.29
C ALA A 73 2.82 -32.08 -5.71
N ALA A 74 1.78 -32.45 -4.96
CA ALA A 74 0.42 -31.96 -5.15
C ALA A 74 0.30 -30.43 -5.06
N GLY A 75 0.98 -29.79 -4.10
CA GLY A 75 0.95 -28.33 -3.93
C GLY A 75 1.61 -27.59 -5.08
N LYS A 76 2.64 -28.18 -5.73
CA LYS A 76 3.26 -27.59 -6.92
C LYS A 76 2.34 -27.69 -8.14
N GLU A 77 1.68 -28.82 -8.32
CA GLU A 77 0.79 -29.05 -9.48
C GLU A 77 -0.44 -28.14 -9.44
N THR A 78 -1.07 -27.97 -8.28
CA THR A 78 -2.22 -27.06 -8.13
C THR A 78 -1.87 -25.63 -8.50
N LEU A 79 -0.66 -25.15 -8.18
CA LEU A 79 -0.23 -23.79 -8.51
C LEU A 79 0.00 -23.58 -10.00
N ILE A 80 0.55 -24.57 -10.69
CA ILE A 80 0.74 -24.50 -12.15
C ILE A 80 -0.62 -24.44 -12.86
N LYS A 81 -1.63 -25.16 -12.34
CA LYS A 81 -2.99 -25.21 -12.90
C LYS A 81 -3.89 -24.02 -12.51
N ALA A 82 -3.46 -23.16 -11.59
CA ALA A 82 -4.28 -22.05 -11.08
C ALA A 82 -4.20 -20.76 -11.93
N VAL A 83 -3.41 -20.76 -13.00
CA VAL A 83 -3.32 -19.68 -14.01
C VAL A 83 -3.98 -20.13 -15.30
#